data_AF-A0A534WEX3-F1
#
_entry.id   AF-A0A534WEX3-F1
#
_cell.length_a   1.000
_cell.length_b   1.000
_cell.length_c   1.000
_cell.angle_alpha   90.00
_cell.angle_beta   90.00
_cell.angle_gamma   90.00
#
_symmetry.space_group_name_H-M   'P 1'
#
loop_
_entity.id
_entity.type
_entity.pdbx_description
1 polymer ?
#
loop_
_entity_poly.entity_id
_entity_poly.type
_entity_poly.pdbx_seq_one_letter_code
_entity_poly.pdbx_strand_id
1 'polypeptide(L)'
;MRCPVCDADNLDDSPECTSCGKTFPSHAGDGGAAAALEELEMTQVASPDQAVRAEPLAGLEHTRFQEGRVAQPQWTDGALPLDRTQHEVDAKAQGAWSGEIEVDRGREPDSGERTPVPTDTATCPWCGTASPGAICDTCGRRKARFAEPPPEEERRASVEGTITCPACFARVAREVRCSDCGMPFPLQEL
;
A
#
# COMPACT_ATOMS: atom_id res chain seq x y z
N MET A 1 14.59 -11.81 16.11
CA MET A 1 13.20 -12.25 15.98
C MET A 1 12.75 -12.21 14.52
N ARG A 2 11.94 -13.17 14.07
CA ARG A 2 11.53 -13.26 12.66
C ARG A 2 10.18 -12.56 12.44
N CYS A 3 10.09 -11.72 11.42
CA CYS A 3 8.87 -10.97 11.15
C CYS A 3 7.74 -11.91 10.68
N PRO A 4 6.56 -11.93 11.31
CA PRO A 4 5.46 -12.80 10.90
C PRO A 4 4.80 -12.37 9.57
N VAL A 5 5.20 -11.23 9.02
CA VAL A 5 4.63 -10.67 7.78
C VAL A 5 5.51 -10.93 6.57
N CYS A 6 6.84 -10.81 6.71
CA CYS A 6 7.77 -10.93 5.58
C CYS A 6 8.95 -11.87 5.84
N ASP A 7 8.94 -12.61 6.96
CA ASP A 7 9.96 -13.58 7.37
C ASP A 7 11.40 -13.05 7.48
N ALA A 8 11.59 -11.72 7.43
CA ALA A 8 12.87 -11.08 7.64
C ALA A 8 13.36 -11.25 9.08
N ASP A 9 14.66 -11.51 9.24
CA ASP A 9 15.32 -11.55 10.54
C ASP A 9 15.54 -10.11 11.05
N ASN A 10 15.02 -9.82 12.24
CA ASN A 10 15.15 -8.55 12.93
C ASN A 10 15.92 -8.74 14.25
N LEU A 11 16.49 -7.65 14.77
CA LEU A 11 17.04 -7.63 16.13
C LEU A 11 15.92 -7.95 17.13
N ASP A 12 16.24 -8.67 18.21
CA ASP A 12 15.25 -9.13 19.19
C ASP A 12 14.53 -8.00 19.94
N ASP A 13 15.16 -6.81 20.02
CA ASP A 13 14.59 -5.62 20.66
C ASP A 13 14.07 -4.58 19.65
N SER A 14 13.98 -4.94 18.37
CA SER A 14 13.51 -4.01 17.36
C SER A 14 12.00 -3.75 17.55
N PRO A 15 11.54 -2.49 17.66
CA PRO A 15 10.11 -2.20 17.80
C PRO A 15 9.33 -2.43 16.50
N GLU A 16 10.02 -2.53 15.36
CA GLU A 16 9.41 -2.73 14.05
C GLU A 16 10.33 -3.48 13.08
N CYS A 17 9.75 -4.12 12.07
CA CYS A 17 10.50 -4.84 11.06
C CYS A 17 11.22 -3.88 10.11
N THR A 18 12.54 -3.97 10.00
CA THR A 18 13.34 -3.09 9.12
C THR A 18 13.03 -3.29 7.63
N SER A 19 12.47 -4.45 7.27
CA SER A 19 12.15 -4.77 5.87
C SER A 19 10.75 -4.33 5.44
N CYS A 20 9.75 -4.33 6.32
CA CYS A 20 8.35 -4.07 5.94
C CYS A 20 7.64 -3.04 6.83
N GLY A 21 8.31 -2.49 7.85
CA GLY A 21 7.75 -1.51 8.77
C GLY A 21 6.68 -2.06 9.71
N LYS A 22 6.52 -3.40 9.81
CA LYS A 22 5.55 -3.99 10.73
C LYS A 22 6.02 -3.79 12.17
N THR A 23 5.27 -3.00 12.94
CA THR A 23 5.47 -2.88 14.38
C THR A 23 5.22 -4.21 15.08
N PHE A 24 6.16 -4.59 15.95
CA PHE A 24 6.00 -5.74 16.82
C PHE A 24 5.21 -5.31 18.05
N PRO A 25 4.32 -6.17 18.59
CA PRO A 25 3.70 -5.90 19.87
C PRO A 25 4.80 -5.92 20.93
N SER A 26 5.29 -4.73 21.30
CA SER A 26 6.17 -4.58 22.44
C SER A 26 5.45 -5.17 23.64
N HIS A 27 6.08 -6.11 24.35
CA HIS A 27 5.70 -6.35 25.74
C HIS A 27 5.99 -5.06 26.50
N ALA A 28 5.03 -4.13 26.47
CA ALA A 28 4.91 -3.11 27.48
C ALA A 28 4.68 -3.86 28.78
N GLY A 29 5.79 -4.22 29.47
CA GLY A 29 5.70 -4.38 30.91
C GLY A 29 5.07 -3.12 31.44
N ASP A 30 4.09 -3.26 32.34
CA ASP A 30 3.42 -2.18 33.05
C ASP A 30 4.45 -1.19 33.61
N GLY A 31 4.85 -0.25 32.78
CA GLY A 31 5.80 0.80 33.09
C GLY A 31 5.00 1.87 33.79
N GLY A 32 5.17 1.95 35.12
CA GLY A 32 4.52 2.95 35.96
C GLY A 32 4.54 4.32 35.30
N ALA A 33 3.39 4.99 35.37
CA ALA A 33 3.11 6.30 34.77
C ALA A 33 4.36 7.18 34.72
N ALA A 34 4.81 7.49 33.49
CA ALA A 34 5.92 8.41 33.27
C ALA A 34 5.65 9.70 34.06
N ALA A 35 6.61 10.10 34.89
CA ALA A 35 6.51 11.31 35.68
C ALA A 35 6.27 12.52 34.74
N ALA A 36 5.30 13.36 35.10
CA ALA A 36 4.95 14.54 34.33
C ALA A 36 6.16 15.48 34.22
N LEU A 37 6.51 15.88 33.00
CA LEU A 37 7.49 16.92 32.73
C LEU A 37 6.80 18.28 32.88
N GLU A 38 7.32 19.12 33.76
CA GLU A 38 6.68 20.34 34.30
C GLU A 38 6.48 21.47 33.26
N GLU A 39 7.08 21.36 32.07
CA GLU A 39 7.07 22.40 31.03
C GLU A 39 6.21 22.07 29.80
N LEU A 40 5.59 20.88 29.73
CA LEU A 40 4.68 20.52 28.64
C LEU A 40 3.23 20.64 29.13
N GLU A 41 2.51 21.65 28.63
CA GLU A 41 1.05 21.66 28.72
C GLU A 41 0.51 20.45 27.96
N MET A 42 0.31 19.35 28.67
CA MET A 42 -0.29 18.15 28.12
C MET A 42 -1.67 18.51 27.56
N THR A 43 -1.83 18.37 26.26
CA THR A 43 -3.17 18.28 25.66
C THR A 43 -3.84 17.10 26.34
N GLN A 44 -4.78 17.36 27.24
CA GLN A 44 -5.39 16.32 28.05
C GLN A 44 -6.17 15.39 27.13
N VAL A 45 -5.55 14.25 26.78
CA VAL A 45 -6.26 13.14 26.16
C VAL A 45 -7.09 12.53 27.27
N ALA A 46 -8.41 12.63 27.15
CA ALA A 46 -9.35 11.98 28.07
C ALA A 46 -9.03 10.49 28.16
N SER A 47 -9.12 9.92 29.36
CA SER A 47 -8.96 8.48 29.56
C SER A 47 -9.96 7.73 28.65
N PRO A 48 -9.59 6.58 28.06
CA PRO A 48 -10.52 5.78 27.25
C PRO A 48 -11.77 5.36 28.02
N ASP A 49 -11.70 5.28 29.36
CA ASP A 49 -12.83 4.94 30.24
C ASP A 49 -13.61 6.16 30.75
N GLN A 50 -13.24 7.37 30.31
CA GLN A 50 -13.94 8.58 30.72
C GLN A 50 -15.32 8.63 30.07
N ALA A 51 -16.37 8.40 30.86
CA ALA A 51 -17.75 8.49 30.42
C ALA A 51 -18.06 9.93 29.95
N VAL A 52 -18.05 10.14 28.64
CA VAL A 52 -18.49 11.40 28.02
C VAL A 52 -20.01 11.43 28.05
N ARG A 53 -20.58 12.34 28.83
CA ARG A 53 -22.02 12.63 28.76
C ARG A 53 -22.31 13.42 27.49
N ALA A 54 -22.73 12.72 26.44
CA ALA A 54 -23.29 13.35 25.24
C ALA A 54 -24.78 13.62 25.49
N GLU A 55 -25.15 14.88 25.72
CA GLU A 55 -26.57 15.24 25.69
C GLU A 55 -27.08 15.24 24.24
N PRO A 56 -28.28 14.68 23.99
CA PRO A 56 -28.85 14.66 22.65
C PRO A 56 -29.18 16.07 22.17
N LEU A 57 -28.74 16.38 20.96
CA LEU A 57 -29.03 17.65 20.29
C LEU A 57 -30.51 17.71 19.88
N ALA A 58 -31.18 18.80 20.20
CA ALA A 58 -32.60 18.97 19.86
C ALA A 58 -32.82 18.98 18.34
N GLY A 59 -33.82 18.22 17.87
CA GLY A 59 -34.22 18.16 16.45
C GLY A 59 -33.52 17.09 15.61
N LEU A 60 -32.58 16.32 16.19
CA LEU A 60 -32.03 15.12 15.57
C LEU A 60 -32.85 13.90 15.97
N GLU A 61 -33.28 13.11 14.99
CA GLU A 61 -33.87 11.79 15.24
C GLU A 61 -32.74 10.80 15.51
N HIS A 62 -32.66 10.30 16.74
CA HIS A 62 -31.66 9.29 17.12
C HIS A 62 -32.23 7.88 16.85
N THR A 63 -31.63 7.14 15.93
CA THR A 63 -31.80 5.68 15.81
C THR A 63 -31.12 5.01 17.01
N ARG A 64 -31.77 5.03 18.18
CA ARG A 64 -31.27 4.32 19.37
C ARG A 64 -31.22 2.82 19.09
N PHE A 65 -30.03 2.29 18.84
CA PHE A 65 -29.73 0.94 19.28
C PHE A 65 -29.71 0.97 20.82
N GLN A 66 -30.49 0.10 21.47
CA GLN A 66 -30.49 -0.01 22.92
C GLN A 66 -29.10 -0.44 23.41
N GLU A 67 -28.32 0.50 23.95
CA GLU A 67 -27.02 0.25 24.60
C GLU A 67 -27.14 -0.65 25.86
N GLY A 68 -28.34 -1.08 26.24
CA GLY A 68 -28.60 -1.95 27.41
C GLY A 68 -28.66 -3.45 27.11
N ARG A 69 -28.63 -3.87 25.85
CA ARG A 69 -28.31 -5.25 25.49
C ARG A 69 -27.05 -5.19 24.67
N VAL A 70 -25.96 -5.76 25.18
CA VAL A 70 -25.00 -6.41 24.29
C VAL A 70 -25.83 -7.45 23.55
N ALA A 71 -26.41 -7.06 22.41
CA ALA A 71 -26.90 -8.01 21.45
C ALA A 71 -25.64 -8.74 21.03
N GLN A 72 -25.38 -9.88 21.68
CA GLN A 72 -24.36 -10.78 21.18
C GLN A 72 -24.68 -10.96 19.70
N PRO A 73 -23.73 -10.70 18.80
CA PRO A 73 -23.98 -10.92 17.40
C PRO A 73 -24.51 -12.34 17.29
N GLN A 74 -25.74 -12.50 16.81
CA GLN A 74 -26.31 -13.81 16.51
C GLN A 74 -25.49 -14.57 15.44
N TRP A 75 -24.46 -13.92 14.91
CA TRP A 75 -23.47 -14.41 13.96
C TRP A 75 -22.20 -14.96 14.62
N THR A 76 -21.97 -14.73 15.92
CA THR A 76 -20.73 -15.15 16.62
C THR A 76 -20.93 -16.27 17.63
N ASP A 77 -22.16 -16.76 17.82
CA ASP A 77 -22.42 -17.86 18.75
C ASP A 77 -22.23 -19.22 18.05
N GLY A 78 -20.97 -19.62 17.93
CA GLY A 78 -20.56 -20.94 17.47
C GLY A 78 -20.04 -21.00 16.02
N ALA A 79 -19.27 -22.06 15.75
CA ALA A 79 -18.88 -22.41 14.39
C ALA A 79 -20.16 -22.70 13.59
N LEU A 80 -20.46 -21.85 12.60
CA LEU A 80 -21.50 -22.15 11.63
C LEU A 80 -21.19 -23.51 11.00
N PRO A 81 -22.16 -24.42 10.88
CA PRO A 81 -21.97 -25.67 10.14
C PRO A 81 -21.80 -25.31 8.67
N LEU A 82 -20.57 -24.97 8.29
CA LEU A 82 -20.17 -24.80 6.91
C LEU A 82 -19.95 -26.20 6.35
N ASP A 83 -20.71 -26.55 5.32
CA ASP A 83 -20.43 -27.73 4.53
C ASP A 83 -19.03 -27.56 3.91
N ARG A 84 -18.13 -28.48 4.23
CA ARG A 84 -16.77 -28.47 3.68
C ARG A 84 -16.84 -28.62 2.17
N THR A 85 -16.04 -27.82 1.46
CA THR A 85 -15.98 -27.92 0.00
C THR A 85 -15.53 -29.32 -0.42
N GLN A 86 -15.94 -29.81 -1.60
CA GLN A 86 -15.54 -31.15 -2.07
C GLN A 86 -14.01 -31.33 -2.12
N HIS A 87 -13.28 -30.25 -2.41
CA HIS A 87 -11.81 -30.24 -2.41
C HIS A 87 -11.18 -30.33 -1.01
N GLU A 88 -11.88 -29.92 0.05
CA GLU A 88 -11.44 -30.13 1.43
C GLU A 88 -11.62 -31.57 1.90
N VAL A 89 -12.59 -32.28 1.33
CA VAL A 89 -12.92 -33.67 1.68
C VAL A 89 -12.10 -34.66 0.85
N ASP A 90 -11.90 -34.36 -0.44
CA ASP A 90 -11.08 -35.14 -1.36
C ASP A 90 -10.22 -34.23 -2.24
N ALA A 91 -8.90 -34.28 -2.06
CA ALA A 91 -7.95 -33.53 -2.87
C ALA A 91 -7.98 -33.91 -4.36
N LYS A 92 -8.58 -35.06 -4.71
CA LYS A 92 -8.79 -35.53 -6.09
C LYS A 92 -10.20 -35.24 -6.60
N ALA A 93 -11.04 -34.55 -5.83
CA ALA A 93 -12.34 -34.11 -6.30
C ALA A 93 -12.17 -33.32 -7.60
N GLN A 94 -12.82 -33.78 -8.66
CA GLN A 94 -12.92 -33.02 -9.90
C GLN A 94 -14.16 -32.13 -9.79
N GLY A 95 -14.04 -30.86 -10.17
CA GLY A 95 -15.21 -29.99 -10.25
C GLY A 95 -16.26 -30.64 -11.14
N ALA A 96 -17.53 -30.62 -10.73
CA ALA A 96 -18.65 -31.19 -11.49
C ALA A 96 -18.93 -30.48 -12.83
N TRP A 97 -18.06 -29.56 -13.23
CA TRP A 97 -18.21 -28.73 -14.40
C TRP A 97 -17.39 -29.35 -15.54
N SER A 98 -18.10 -29.97 -16.49
CA SER A 98 -17.51 -30.73 -17.59
C SER A 98 -17.73 -30.08 -18.97
N GLY A 99 -17.82 -28.75 -19.03
CA GLY A 99 -18.10 -28.02 -20.27
C GLY A 99 -17.01 -26.99 -20.59
N GLU A 100 -16.69 -26.86 -21.89
CA GLU A 100 -16.07 -25.64 -22.40
C GLU A 100 -17.12 -24.53 -22.34
N ILE A 101 -17.01 -23.66 -21.33
CA ILE A 101 -17.78 -22.42 -21.32
C ILE A 101 -16.95 -21.37 -22.02
N GLU A 102 -17.53 -20.84 -23.09
CA GLU A 102 -17.06 -19.61 -23.71
C GLU A 102 -17.30 -18.45 -22.73
N VAL A 103 -16.23 -18.05 -22.04
CA VAL A 103 -16.27 -16.92 -21.12
C VAL A 103 -16.20 -15.64 -21.94
N ASP A 104 -17.35 -14.98 -22.11
CA ASP A 104 -17.39 -13.61 -22.60
C ASP A 104 -16.65 -12.70 -21.60
N ARG A 105 -15.52 -12.15 -22.05
CA ARG A 105 -14.67 -11.28 -21.22
C ARG A 105 -15.29 -9.89 -21.02
N GLY A 106 -16.41 -9.58 -21.69
CA GLY A 106 -17.10 -8.29 -21.60
C GLY A 106 -16.22 -7.10 -22.01
N ARG A 107 -15.13 -7.37 -22.73
CA ARG A 107 -14.12 -6.40 -23.12
C ARG A 107 -13.83 -6.61 -24.60
N GLU A 108 -13.99 -5.53 -25.37
CA GLU A 108 -13.59 -5.52 -26.77
C GLU A 108 -12.10 -5.86 -26.90
N PRO A 109 -11.71 -6.64 -27.92
CA PRO A 109 -10.31 -6.89 -28.21
C PRO A 109 -9.61 -5.55 -28.46
N ASP A 110 -8.44 -5.39 -27.83
CA ASP A 110 -7.62 -4.20 -28.00
C ASP A 110 -7.30 -4.00 -29.48
N SER A 111 -7.75 -2.88 -30.06
CA SER A 111 -7.54 -2.56 -31.47
C SER A 111 -6.07 -2.27 -31.79
N GLY A 112 -5.22 -2.13 -30.77
CA GLY A 112 -3.81 -1.74 -30.93
C GLY A 112 -3.63 -0.28 -31.36
N GLU A 113 -4.71 0.42 -31.68
CA GLU A 113 -4.68 1.85 -31.98
C GLU A 113 -4.37 2.62 -30.69
N ARG A 114 -3.39 3.52 -30.78
CA ARG A 114 -2.99 4.40 -29.69
C ARG A 114 -3.04 5.83 -30.19
N THR A 115 -3.56 6.72 -29.35
CA THR A 115 -3.48 8.16 -29.59
C THR A 115 -2.00 8.56 -29.72
N PRO A 116 -1.58 9.20 -30.81
CA PRO A 116 -0.20 9.61 -30.98
C PRO A 116 0.20 10.55 -29.83
N VAL A 117 1.44 10.40 -29.34
CA VAL A 117 1.98 11.29 -28.32
C VAL A 117 2.02 12.70 -28.90
N PRO A 118 1.44 13.72 -28.23
CA PRO A 118 1.53 15.10 -28.69
C PRO A 118 3.01 15.51 -28.79
N THR A 119 3.44 15.93 -29.97
CA THR A 119 4.84 16.28 -30.29
C THR A 119 5.33 17.53 -29.55
N ASP A 120 4.44 18.28 -28.89
CA ASP A 120 4.66 19.69 -28.56
C ASP A 120 5.01 20.01 -27.10
N THR A 121 5.40 19.05 -26.27
CA THR A 121 6.03 19.40 -24.99
C THR A 121 7.55 19.34 -25.07
N ALA A 122 8.13 19.98 -26.08
CA ALA A 122 9.55 20.35 -26.08
C ALA A 122 9.90 21.17 -24.83
N THR A 123 8.93 21.82 -24.18
CA THR A 123 9.10 22.54 -22.92
C THR A 123 8.72 21.68 -21.72
N CYS A 124 9.52 21.69 -20.66
CA CYS A 124 9.21 21.03 -19.40
C CYS A 124 8.06 21.75 -18.68
N PRO A 125 6.93 21.08 -18.35
CA PRO A 125 5.80 21.74 -17.70
C PRO A 125 6.11 22.16 -16.25
N TRP A 126 7.18 21.66 -15.64
CA TRP A 126 7.55 22.04 -14.27
C TRP A 126 8.52 23.22 -14.20
N CYS A 127 9.56 23.24 -15.04
CA CYS A 127 10.62 24.26 -14.96
C CYS A 127 10.73 25.16 -16.20
N GLY A 128 9.93 24.92 -17.25
CA GLY A 128 9.95 25.75 -18.46
C GLY A 128 11.14 25.52 -19.38
N THR A 129 12.09 24.65 -19.03
CA THR A 129 13.29 24.39 -19.85
C THR A 129 12.98 23.50 -21.04
N ALA A 130 13.62 23.75 -22.17
CA ALA A 130 13.58 22.86 -23.33
C ALA A 130 14.14 21.48 -22.95
N SER A 131 13.39 20.43 -23.25
CA SER A 131 13.72 19.04 -22.95
C SER A 131 12.97 18.14 -23.93
N PRO A 132 13.66 17.48 -24.87
CA PRO A 132 13.02 16.58 -25.83
C PRO A 132 12.68 15.21 -25.20
N GLY A 133 13.32 14.86 -24.08
CA GLY A 133 13.16 13.56 -23.41
C GLY A 133 11.92 13.48 -22.50
N ALA A 134 11.53 12.23 -22.19
CA ALA A 134 10.48 11.92 -21.22
C ALA A 134 10.82 12.41 -19.79
N ILE A 135 12.10 12.61 -19.48
CA ILE A 135 12.60 13.18 -18.22
C ILE A 135 13.31 14.50 -18.56
N CYS A 136 13.07 15.54 -17.76
CA CYS A 136 13.75 16.81 -17.94
C CYS A 136 15.19 16.77 -17.42
N ASP A 137 16.17 17.04 -18.28
CA ASP A 137 17.59 17.07 -17.90
C ASP A 137 17.92 18.15 -16.85
N THR A 138 17.13 19.22 -16.81
CA THR A 138 17.33 20.35 -15.90
C THR A 138 16.73 20.11 -14.52
N CYS A 139 15.47 19.69 -14.44
CA CYS A 139 14.77 19.54 -13.16
C CYS A 139 14.54 18.08 -12.73
N GLY A 140 14.92 17.11 -13.56
CA GLY A 140 14.73 15.68 -13.31
C GLY A 140 13.28 15.20 -13.39
N ARG A 141 12.29 16.07 -13.55
CA ARG A 141 10.88 15.65 -13.53
C ARG A 141 10.45 15.02 -14.85
N ARG A 142 9.68 13.94 -14.75
CA ARG A 142 9.18 13.14 -15.87
C ARG A 142 7.95 13.78 -16.53
N LYS A 143 8.07 14.19 -17.81
CA LYS A 143 7.09 14.89 -18.68
C LYS A 143 5.73 14.23 -18.81
N ALA A 144 5.69 12.91 -18.89
CA ALA A 144 4.45 12.16 -19.00
C ALA A 144 4.49 10.97 -18.04
N ARG A 145 3.37 10.73 -17.34
CA ARG A 145 3.14 9.49 -16.58
C ARG A 145 3.02 8.26 -17.48
N PHE A 146 2.81 8.46 -18.78
CA PHE A 146 2.60 7.42 -19.77
C PHE A 146 3.65 7.58 -20.88
N ALA A 147 4.88 7.18 -20.60
CA ALA A 147 5.79 6.80 -21.68
C ALA A 147 5.52 5.34 -22.04
N GLU A 148 5.73 5.01 -23.31
CA GLU A 148 5.69 3.66 -23.85
C GLU A 148 6.44 2.69 -22.91
N PRO A 149 5.82 1.57 -22.48
CA PRO A 149 6.57 0.56 -21.76
C PRO A 149 7.65 0.00 -22.69
N PRO A 150 8.88 -0.25 -22.20
CA PRO A 150 9.91 -0.85 -23.03
C PRO A 150 9.44 -2.21 -23.59
N PRO A 151 9.89 -2.60 -24.78
CA PRO A 151 9.58 -3.90 -25.38
C PRO A 151 9.85 -5.05 -24.40
N GLU A 152 9.05 -6.12 -24.46
CA GLU A 152 9.08 -7.21 -23.47
C GLU A 152 10.46 -7.87 -23.30
N GLU A 153 11.30 -7.85 -24.33
CA GLU A 153 12.68 -8.37 -24.29
C GLU A 153 13.58 -7.54 -23.35
N GLU A 154 13.43 -6.22 -23.33
CA GLU A 154 14.17 -5.33 -22.41
C GLU A 154 13.67 -5.46 -20.97
N ARG A 155 12.36 -5.71 -20.76
CA ARG A 155 11.82 -5.98 -19.41
C ARG A 155 12.44 -7.21 -18.76
N ARG A 156 12.73 -8.26 -19.54
CA ARG A 156 13.37 -9.48 -19.02
C ARG A 156 14.86 -9.27 -18.74
N ALA A 157 15.55 -8.51 -19.57
CA ALA A 157 16.96 -8.15 -19.36
C ALA A 157 17.17 -7.20 -18.17
N SER A 158 16.16 -6.38 -17.83
CA SER A 158 16.25 -5.37 -16.76
C SER A 158 16.29 -5.95 -15.35
N VAL A 159 15.82 -7.18 -15.15
CA VAL A 159 15.68 -7.77 -13.80
C VAL A 159 17.05 -8.02 -13.13
N GLU A 160 18.08 -8.33 -13.91
CA GLU A 160 19.43 -8.65 -13.39
C GLU A 160 20.28 -7.41 -13.05
N GLY A 161 19.80 -6.19 -13.33
CA GLY A 161 20.55 -4.94 -13.14
C GLY A 161 19.76 -3.80 -12.51
N THR A 162 18.67 -4.09 -11.79
CA THR A 162 17.83 -3.07 -11.14
C THR A 162 18.37 -2.67 -9.76
N ILE A 163 18.27 -1.38 -9.45
CA ILE A 163 18.55 -0.80 -8.14
C ILE A 163 17.29 -0.15 -7.57
N THR A 164 17.18 -0.09 -6.24
CA THR A 164 16.10 0.63 -5.57
C THR A 164 16.47 2.10 -5.44
N CYS A 165 15.65 2.99 -5.98
CA CYS A 165 15.84 4.43 -5.80
C CYS A 165 15.68 4.83 -4.32
N PRO A 166 16.64 5.51 -3.69
CA PRO A 166 16.53 5.90 -2.28
C PRO A 166 15.49 7.01 -2.04
N ALA A 167 15.09 7.74 -3.09
CA ALA A 167 14.16 8.87 -2.96
C ALA A 167 12.68 8.46 -3.14
N CYS A 168 12.39 7.52 -4.04
CA CYS A 168 11.01 7.11 -4.33
C CYS A 168 10.77 5.60 -4.20
N PHE A 169 11.79 4.83 -3.81
CA PHE A 169 11.75 3.37 -3.63
C PHE A 169 11.35 2.54 -4.86
N ALA A 170 11.30 3.17 -6.03
CA ALA A 170 11.07 2.47 -7.29
C ALA A 170 12.26 1.56 -7.63
N ARG A 171 11.98 0.34 -8.11
CA ARG A 171 12.98 -0.53 -8.74
C ARG A 171 13.19 -0.07 -10.17
N VAL A 172 14.36 0.50 -10.43
CA VAL A 172 14.73 1.10 -11.71
C VAL A 172 16.02 0.47 -12.22
N ALA A 173 16.27 0.51 -13.53
CA ALA A 173 17.56 0.09 -14.07
C ALA A 173 18.70 0.93 -13.49
N ARG A 174 19.91 0.36 -13.41
CA ARG A 174 21.12 1.06 -12.94
C ARG A 174 21.58 2.09 -13.98
N GLU A 175 20.86 3.20 -14.06
CA GLU A 175 21.14 4.36 -14.93
C GLU A 175 21.72 5.53 -14.12
N VAL A 176 22.09 6.62 -14.81
CA VAL A 176 22.59 7.86 -14.19
C VAL A 176 21.49 8.57 -13.38
N ARG A 177 20.20 8.30 -13.64
CA ARG A 177 19.05 8.89 -12.93
C ARG A 177 17.94 7.86 -12.73
N CYS A 178 17.14 8.03 -11.68
CA CYS A 178 15.92 7.26 -11.49
C CYS A 178 14.90 7.62 -12.57
N SER A 179 14.43 6.62 -13.31
CA SER A 179 13.42 6.80 -14.37
C SER A 179 12.07 7.35 -13.86
N ASP A 180 11.79 7.16 -12.57
CA ASP A 180 10.51 7.54 -11.98
C ASP A 180 10.53 8.91 -11.32
N CYS A 181 11.55 9.21 -10.51
CA CYS A 181 11.64 10.48 -9.78
C CYS A 181 12.75 11.43 -10.28
N GLY A 182 13.62 10.98 -11.20
CA GLY A 182 14.68 11.79 -11.79
C GLY A 182 15.94 11.98 -10.94
N MET A 183 15.98 11.41 -9.74
CA MET A 183 17.11 11.54 -8.82
C MET A 183 18.38 10.93 -9.42
N PRO A 184 19.51 11.65 -9.42
CA PRO A 184 20.76 11.13 -9.96
C PRO A 184 21.33 9.99 -9.11
N PHE A 185 21.98 9.04 -9.79
CA PHE A 185 22.79 7.98 -9.22
C PHE A 185 24.24 8.13 -9.71
N PRO A 186 25.26 7.83 -8.87
CA PRO A 186 25.19 7.63 -7.42
C PRO A 186 24.89 8.95 -6.69
N LEU A 187 24.40 8.86 -5.45
CA LEU A 187 24.26 10.02 -4.56
C LEU A 187 25.66 10.66 -4.43
N GLN A 188 25.89 11.77 -5.12
CA GLN A 188 27.04 12.62 -4.80
C GLN A 188 26.77 13.19 -3.42
N GLU A 189 27.59 12.80 -2.44
CA GLU A 189 27.60 13.47 -1.14
C GLU A 189 27.90 14.95 -1.39
N LEU A 190 26.96 15.80 -0.98
CA LEU A 190 27.05 17.25 -1.02
C LEU A 190 27.67 17.76 0.28
#